data_AF-A0A1B8TZ06-F1
#
_entry.id   AF-A0A1B8TZ06-F1
#
_cell.length_a   1.000
_cell.length_b   1.000
_cell.length_c   1.000
_cell.angle_alpha   90.00
_cell.angle_beta   90.00
_cell.angle_gamma   90.00
#
_symmetry.space_group_name_H-M   'P 1'
#
loop_
_entity.id
_entity.type
_entity.pdbx_description
1 polymer ?
#
loop_
_entity_poly.entity_id
_entity_poly.type
_entity_poly.pdbx_seq_one_letter_code
_entity_poly.pdbx_strand_id
1 'polypeptide(L)'
;MSSNHNWVCFDCRYSKREPKSTNFIPKCNSCKEDLYCLGYKVAIPKKTDLKNWKKLKEDCFKRSMTVLERETINQVKEKHSLEKEEIKPKFIFKN
;
A
#
# COMPACT_ATOMS: atom_id res chain seq x y z
N MET A 1 3.01 8.46 -20.48
CA MET A 1 1.98 9.35 -19.89
C MET A 1 1.80 8.99 -18.43
N SER A 2 2.05 9.92 -17.51
CA SER A 2 1.78 9.73 -16.08
C SER A 2 0.28 9.77 -15.83
N SER A 3 -0.34 8.65 -15.49
CA SER A 3 -1.76 8.63 -15.11
C SER A 3 -1.94 9.35 -13.77
N ASN A 4 -2.80 10.37 -13.75
CA ASN A 4 -3.13 11.06 -12.51
C ASN A 4 -3.84 10.11 -11.54
N HIS A 5 -3.38 10.11 -10.30
CA HIS A 5 -3.93 9.32 -9.21
C HIS A 5 -4.96 10.12 -8.42
N ASN A 6 -5.89 9.39 -7.80
CA ASN A 6 -6.84 9.95 -6.87
C ASN A 6 -6.22 9.98 -5.48
N TRP A 7 -6.16 11.16 -4.88
CA TRP A 7 -5.66 11.43 -3.55
C TRP A 7 -6.81 11.90 -2.67
N VAL A 8 -6.94 11.35 -1.46
CA VAL A 8 -8.08 11.64 -0.58
C VAL A 8 -7.69 11.84 0.87
N CYS A 9 -8.45 12.69 1.54
CA CYS A 9 -8.50 12.75 2.99
C CYS A 9 -9.84 12.14 3.40
N PHE A 10 -9.80 11.02 4.12
CA PHE A 10 -11.02 10.32 4.52
C PHE A 10 -11.85 11.10 5.53
N ASP A 11 -11.20 11.85 6.43
CA ASP A 11 -11.89 12.54 7.52
C ASP A 11 -12.55 13.84 7.00
N CYS A 12 -11.84 14.62 6.18
CA CYS A 12 -12.41 15.81 5.53
C CYS A 12 -13.23 15.50 4.27
N ARG A 13 -13.18 14.26 3.76
CA ARG A 13 -13.80 13.83 2.49
C ARG A 13 -13.41 14.73 1.32
N TYR A 14 -12.15 15.19 1.37
CA TYR A 14 -11.52 16.00 0.32
C TYR A 14 -10.84 15.08 -0.67
N SER A 15 -10.89 15.43 -1.95
CA SER A 15 -10.19 14.69 -3.00
C SER A 15 -9.48 15.61 -3.96
N LYS A 16 -8.37 15.12 -4.51
CA LYS A 16 -7.56 15.79 -5.51
C LYS A 16 -7.04 14.77 -6.52
N ARG A 17 -6.92 15.17 -7.79
CA ARG A 17 -6.37 14.32 -8.85
C ARG A 17 -5.03 14.85 -9.29
N GLU A 18 -3.97 14.10 -9.01
CA GLU A 18 -2.58 14.52 -9.22
C GLU A 18 -1.69 13.31 -9.55
N PRO A 19 -0.62 13.46 -10.34
CA PRO A 19 0.31 12.38 -10.61
C PRO A 19 0.98 11.89 -9.33
N LYS A 20 1.26 10.58 -9.26
CA LYS A 20 2.05 10.00 -8.17
C LYS A 20 3.53 10.16 -8.49
N SER A 21 4.21 11.03 -7.75
CA SER A 21 5.67 11.17 -7.77
C SER A 21 6.25 10.64 -6.46
N THR A 22 7.53 10.23 -6.47
CA THR A 22 8.20 9.67 -5.28
C THR A 22 8.42 10.70 -4.17
N ASN A 23 8.49 11.99 -4.53
CA ASN A 23 8.99 13.05 -3.63
C ASN A 23 7.88 13.98 -3.13
N PHE A 24 6.62 13.71 -3.45
CA PHE A 24 5.53 14.63 -3.13
C PHE A 24 4.24 13.88 -2.79
N ILE A 25 3.72 14.18 -1.59
CA ILE A 25 2.38 13.78 -1.15
C ILE A 25 1.56 15.07 -1.01
N PRO A 26 0.46 15.24 -1.78
CA PRO A 26 -0.39 16.40 -1.64
C PRO A 26 -1.01 16.46 -0.24
N LYS A 27 -1.27 17.66 0.27
CA LYS A 27 -1.92 17.90 1.56
C LYS A 27 -3.41 18.23 1.42
N CYS A 28 -4.20 17.88 2.43
CA CYS A 28 -5.60 18.25 2.52
C CYS A 28 -5.75 19.76 2.69
N ASN A 29 -6.67 20.39 1.95
CA ASN A 29 -6.88 21.82 2.11
C ASN A 29 -7.50 22.19 3.47
N SER A 30 -8.27 21.27 4.07
CA SER A 30 -8.98 21.49 5.33
C SER A 30 -8.13 21.21 6.55
N CYS A 31 -7.63 19.97 6.72
CA CYS A 31 -6.86 19.59 7.92
C CYS A 31 -5.33 19.67 7.74
N LYS A 32 -4.82 19.94 6.53
CA LYS A 32 -3.38 19.99 6.21
C LYS A 32 -2.61 18.67 6.35
N GLU A 33 -3.29 17.58 6.72
CA GLU A 33 -2.74 16.22 6.71
C GLU A 33 -2.45 15.72 5.29
N ASP A 34 -1.54 14.77 5.21
CA ASP A 34 -1.17 14.12 3.96
C ASP A 34 -2.35 13.32 3.37
N LEU A 35 -2.52 13.40 2.06
CA LEU A 35 -3.57 12.66 1.37
C LEU A 35 -3.16 11.21 1.14
N TYR A 36 -4.13 10.31 1.29
CA TYR A 36 -3.99 8.90 0.94
C TYR A 36 -4.15 8.69 -0.58
N CYS A 37 -3.22 7.97 -1.19
CA CYS A 37 -3.26 7.63 -2.62
C CYS A 37 -4.14 6.40 -2.87
N LEU A 38 -5.30 6.59 -3.50
CA LEU A 38 -6.22 5.50 -3.86
C LEU A 38 -5.81 4.73 -5.12
N GLY A 39 -4.95 5.31 -5.95
CA GLY A 39 -4.67 4.81 -7.31
C GLY A 39 -5.42 5.58 -8.40
N TYR A 40 -5.22 5.19 -9.65
CA TYR A 40 -5.74 5.92 -10.82
C TYR A 40 -7.12 5.45 -11.32
N LYS A 41 -7.60 4.27 -10.87
CA LYS A 41 -8.90 3.69 -11.29
C LYS A 41 -10.00 3.75 -10.22
N VAL A 42 -9.66 4.05 -8.98
CA VAL A 42 -10.62 3.98 -7.87
C VAL A 42 -11.55 5.19 -7.91
N ALA A 43 -12.84 4.96 -8.09
CA ALA A 43 -13.85 6.01 -8.07
C ALA A 43 -13.99 6.62 -6.68
N ILE A 44 -14.17 7.95 -6.62
CA ILE A 44 -14.33 8.68 -5.37
C ILE A 44 -15.83 8.91 -5.11
N PRO A 45 -16.36 8.52 -3.95
CA PRO A 45 -17.74 8.79 -3.59
C PRO A 45 -18.04 10.30 -3.53
N LYS A 46 -19.32 10.66 -3.70
CA LYS A 46 -19.76 12.04 -3.46
C LYS A 46 -19.45 12.44 -2.01
N LYS A 47 -19.10 13.71 -1.77
CA LYS A 47 -18.70 14.21 -0.43
C LYS A 47 -19.77 13.96 0.65
N THR A 48 -21.05 14.00 0.29
CA THR A 48 -22.18 13.77 1.19
C THR A 48 -22.43 12.28 1.49
N ASP A 49 -21.84 11.36 0.72
CA ASP A 49 -22.08 9.92 0.85
C ASP A 49 -21.20 9.28 1.93
N LEU A 50 -21.57 9.54 3.18
CA LEU A 50 -20.84 9.06 4.36
C LEU A 50 -20.61 7.55 4.36
N LYS A 51 -21.61 6.79 3.90
CA LYS A 51 -21.55 5.32 3.90
C LYS A 51 -20.47 4.81 2.95
N ASN A 52 -20.43 5.33 1.72
CA ASN A 52 -19.43 4.89 0.76
C ASN A 52 -18.02 5.42 1.08
N TRP A 53 -17.91 6.59 1.72
CA TRP A 53 -16.61 7.06 2.26
C TRP A 53 -16.07 6.13 3.35
N LYS A 54 -16.92 5.72 4.30
CA LYS A 54 -16.54 4.76 5.34
C LYS A 54 -16.12 3.42 4.72
N LYS A 55 -16.91 2.89 3.78
CA LYS A 55 -16.58 1.65 3.07
C LYS A 55 -15.25 1.76 2.32
N LEU A 56 -15.00 2.87 1.63
CA LEU A 56 -13.75 3.09 0.92
C LEU A 56 -12.54 3.10 1.88
N LYS A 57 -12.67 3.74 3.05
CA LYS A 57 -11.62 3.74 4.10
C LYS A 57 -11.32 2.31 4.57
N GLU A 58 -12.35 1.54 4.86
CA GLU A 58 -12.24 0.13 5.28
C GLU A 58 -11.62 -0.75 4.21
N ASP A 59 -12.04 -0.61 2.95
CA ASP A 59 -11.50 -1.38 1.83
C ASP A 59 -10.01 -1.07 1.59
N CYS A 60 -9.61 0.20 1.74
CA CYS A 60 -8.20 0.59 1.65
C CYS A 60 -7.38 -0.01 2.81
N PHE A 61 -7.91 0.05 4.04
CA PHE A 61 -7.25 -0.55 5.19
C PHE A 61 -7.06 -2.06 5.03
N LYS A 62 -8.10 -2.78 4.59
CA LYS A 62 -8.02 -4.22 4.30
C LYS A 62 -6.96 -4.54 3.26
N ARG A 63 -6.87 -3.76 2.18
CA ARG A 63 -5.83 -3.94 1.15
C ARG A 63 -4.43 -3.77 1.74
N SER A 64 -4.21 -2.73 2.55
CA SER A 64 -2.91 -2.52 3.21
C SER A 64 -2.54 -3.71 4.11
N MET A 65 -3.49 -4.21 4.90
CA MET A 65 -3.26 -5.38 5.76
C MET A 65 -2.88 -6.62 4.95
N THR A 66 -3.60 -6.90 3.85
CA THR A 66 -3.28 -8.05 2.97
C THR A 66 -1.88 -7.93 2.34
N VAL A 67 -1.42 -6.71 2.04
CA VAL A 67 -0.05 -6.50 1.54
C VAL A 67 0.98 -6.85 2.61
N LEU A 68 0.80 -6.35 3.84
CA LEU A 68 1.69 -6.63 4.96
C LEU A 68 1.75 -8.13 5.30
N GLU A 69 0.61 -8.82 5.28
CA GLU A 69 0.54 -10.27 5.48
C GLU A 69 1.35 -11.02 4.43
N ARG A 70 1.24 -10.63 3.16
CA ARG A 70 2.01 -11.24 2.06
C ARG A 70 3.50 -10.98 2.20
N GLU A 71 3.90 -9.77 2.57
CA GLU A 71 5.30 -9.43 2.84
C GLU A 71 5.87 -10.29 3.96
N THR A 72 5.10 -10.48 5.05
CA THR A 72 5.48 -11.35 6.16
C THR A 72 5.69 -12.80 5.71
N ILE A 73 4.73 -13.34 4.93
CA ILE A 73 4.83 -14.69 4.38
C ILE A 73 6.07 -14.83 3.47
N ASN A 74 6.35 -13.81 2.65
CA ASN A 74 7.49 -13.82 1.75
C ASN A 74 8.82 -13.79 2.50
N GLN A 75 8.94 -12.99 3.56
CA GLN A 75 10.13 -12.96 4.43
C GLN A 75 10.39 -14.32 5.09
N VAL A 76 9.35 -15.00 5.58
CA VAL A 76 9.48 -16.34 6.17
C VAL A 76 9.92 -17.36 5.13
N LYS A 77 9.37 -17.30 3.91
CA LYS A 77 9.78 -18.18 2.81
C LYS A 77 11.24 -17.95 2.40
N GLU A 78 11.64 -16.69 2.29
CA GLU A 78 13.02 -16.31 1.97
C GLU A 78 13.98 -16.84 3.04
N LYS A 79 13.67 -16.63 4.32
CA LYS A 79 14.45 -17.19 5.42
C LYS A 79 14.60 -18.72 5.31
N HIS A 80 13.51 -19.45 5.10
CA HIS A 80 13.57 -20.91 4.94
C HIS A 80 14.34 -21.36 3.69
N SER A 81 14.33 -20.58 2.62
CA SER A 81 15.14 -20.89 1.44
C SER A 81 16.63 -20.77 1.73
N LEU A 82 17.04 -19.72 2.47
CA LEU A 82 18.42 -19.54 2.90
C LEU A 82 18.88 -20.66 3.85
N GLU A 83 18.05 -21.02 4.85
CA GLU A 83 18.34 -22.13 5.78
C GLU A 83 18.58 -23.46 5.03
N LYS A 84 17.79 -23.75 3.98
CA LYS A 84 17.95 -24.96 3.17
C LYS A 84 19.22 -24.96 2.32
N GLU A 85 19.72 -23.80 1.90
CA GLU A 85 20.97 -23.69 1.14
C GLU A 85 22.20 -23.83 2.04
N GLU A 86 22.13 -23.41 3.31
CA GLU A 86 23.20 -23.59 4.30
C GLU A 86 23.36 -25.03 4.79
N ILE A 87 22.30 -25.86 4.72
CA ILE A 87 22.33 -27.29 5.10
C ILE A 87 22.81 -28.19 3.93
N LYS A 88 23.48 -27.66 2.90
CA LYS A 88 24.26 -28.54 2.01
C LYS A 88 25.51 -28.98 2.78
N PRO A 89 25.63 -30.25 3.21
CA PRO A 89 26.82 -30.71 3.90
C PRO A 89 28.01 -30.48 2.98
N LYS A 90 29.00 -29.73 3.46
CA LYS A 90 30.34 -29.72 2.87
C LYS A 90 30.90 -31.13 3.02
N PHE A 91 30.65 -31.99 2.04
CA PHE A 91 31.38 -33.25 1.89
C PHE A 91 32.84 -32.89 1.62
N ILE A 92 33.62 -32.80 2.69
CA ILE A 92 35.08 -32.69 2.62
C ILE A 92 35.59 -34.13 2.47
N PHE A 93 35.84 -34.57 1.24
CA PHE A 93 36.72 -35.72 0.99
C PHE A 93 38.16 -35.29 1.31
N LYS A 94 38.75 -35.88 2.35
CA LYS A 94 40.20 -35.91 2.53
C LYS A 94 40.68 -37.30 2.13
N ASN A 95 41.49 -37.36 1.07
CA ASN A 95 42.41 -38.47 0.80
C ASN A 95 43.63 -38.37 1.72
#